data_AF-A0A7X7JV41-F1
#
_entry.id   AF-A0A7X7JV41-F1
#
_cell.length_a   1.000
_cell.length_b   1.000
_cell.length_c   1.000
_cell.angle_alpha   90.00
_cell.angle_beta   90.00
_cell.angle_gamma   90.00
#
_symmetry.space_group_name_H-M   'P 1'
#
loop_
_entity.id
_entity.type
_entity.pdbx_description
1 polymer ?
#
loop_
_entity_poly.entity_id
_entity_poly.type
_entity_poly.pdbx_seq_one_letter_code
_entity_poly.pdbx_strand_id
1 'polypeptide(L)'
;MSETTAVAPTPTTGRNSFPSPYEQAPPAGAEGWKDLYSYSLVFQDDRREVEEAKFWFCDSQHWPTVTKPFETIGFEFAVGCLGQYNARQLLIPTANGIEYRIHNGYVFMSPVAVDPAHIEARVPEFMQRAGHYFENWDSLLENWHTKLRGTIDEIEGLDFTALPDMIPIDDVLGGKGTGPATELLENYDRLISLAYRAWQYHFEFLNLGYVAYLDLFMFCKQLFPRIPDQAIATMVQGVDMELFRPDDELKKLAKIAVRDGLTDLFGDTSDAEGTLAAIVAHPAGAAWKTAWDEAQDPWFNFTTGNGFYAHDQYWRDVPAIPLGFIKGYIEKLQQGADIDR
;
A
#
# COMPACT_ATOMS: atom_id res chain seq x y z
N MET A 1 -0.16 -22.59 5.23
CA MET A 1 0.04 -22.32 3.79
C MET A 1 -0.82 -23.30 3.01
N SER A 2 -2.01 -22.88 2.58
CA SER A 2 -2.78 -23.64 1.60
C SER A 2 -2.60 -22.90 0.28
N GLU A 3 -1.80 -23.46 -0.61
CA GLU A 3 -1.69 -22.99 -1.99
C GLU A 3 -3.05 -23.20 -2.67
N THR A 4 -3.89 -22.16 -2.66
CA THR A 4 -5.01 -22.10 -3.60
C THR A 4 -4.41 -21.79 -4.96
N THR A 5 -4.05 -22.85 -5.68
CA THR A 5 -3.65 -22.78 -7.07
C THR A 5 -4.83 -22.20 -7.85
N ALA A 6 -4.70 -20.95 -8.30
CA ALA A 6 -5.64 -20.36 -9.24
C ALA A 6 -5.64 -21.25 -10.49
N VAL A 7 -6.72 -21.98 -10.70
CA VAL A 7 -6.92 -22.78 -11.90
C VAL A 7 -7.04 -21.79 -13.06
N ALA A 8 -6.00 -21.72 -13.89
CA ALA A 8 -6.04 -20.94 -15.10
C ALA A 8 -7.23 -21.42 -15.96
N PRO A 9 -8.10 -20.52 -16.44
CA PRO A 9 -9.22 -20.92 -17.27
C PRO A 9 -8.69 -21.61 -18.53
N THR A 10 -9.33 -22.72 -18.90
CA THR A 10 -9.03 -23.43 -20.15
C THR A 10 -9.20 -22.45 -21.31
N PRO A 11 -8.20 -22.28 -22.20
CA PRO A 11 -8.30 -21.34 -23.30
C PRO A 11 -9.48 -21.74 -24.19
N THR A 12 -10.53 -20.91 -24.19
CA THR A 12 -11.61 -21.00 -25.17
C THR A 12 -11.00 -20.82 -26.55
N THR A 13 -10.94 -21.91 -27.30
CA THR A 13 -10.47 -21.96 -28.68
C THR A 13 -11.17 -20.91 -29.54
N GLY A 14 -10.42 -19.97 -30.11
CA GLY A 14 -10.88 -19.13 -31.22
C GLY A 14 -11.12 -17.64 -30.94
N ARG A 15 -10.86 -17.11 -29.73
CA ARG A 15 -10.99 -15.65 -29.48
C ARG A 15 -9.66 -14.94 -29.64
N ASN A 16 -9.62 -13.89 -30.48
CA ASN A 16 -8.51 -12.94 -30.60
C ASN A 16 -8.57 -11.82 -29.54
N SER A 17 -9.43 -11.95 -28.52
CA SER A 17 -9.68 -10.95 -27.49
C SER A 17 -9.84 -11.61 -26.11
N PHE A 18 -9.58 -10.84 -25.05
CA PHE A 18 -9.88 -11.26 -23.68
C PHE A 18 -11.39 -11.46 -23.47
N PRO A 19 -11.80 -12.35 -22.54
CA PRO A 19 -13.21 -12.54 -22.23
C PRO A 19 -13.84 -11.26 -21.66
N SER A 20 -15.00 -10.87 -22.19
CA SER A 20 -15.78 -9.75 -21.66
C SER A 20 -16.17 -10.02 -20.19
N PRO A 21 -16.07 -9.03 -19.28
CA PRO A 21 -16.51 -9.17 -17.89
C PRO A 21 -18.01 -9.49 -17.78
N TYR A 22 -18.80 -9.13 -18.81
CA TYR A 22 -20.24 -9.43 -18.89
C TYR A 22 -20.56 -10.89 -19.22
N GLU A 23 -19.60 -11.62 -19.79
CA GLU A 23 -19.77 -13.02 -20.19
C GLU A 23 -19.17 -14.01 -19.18
N GLN A 24 -18.43 -13.50 -18.19
CA GLN A 24 -17.79 -14.32 -17.18
C GLN A 24 -18.79 -14.64 -16.07
N ALA A 25 -19.14 -15.92 -15.94
CA ALA A 25 -19.94 -16.40 -14.83
C ALA A 25 -19.18 -16.20 -13.50
N PRO A 26 -19.88 -15.87 -12.40
CA PRO A 26 -19.26 -15.83 -11.10
C PRO A 26 -18.79 -17.23 -10.68
N PRO A 27 -17.74 -17.33 -9.83
CA PRO A 27 -17.38 -18.58 -9.16
C PRO A 27 -18.57 -19.15 -8.37
N ALA A 28 -18.64 -20.47 -8.24
CA ALA A 28 -19.67 -21.13 -7.45
C ALA A 28 -19.66 -20.61 -6.00
N GLY A 29 -20.83 -20.19 -5.49
CA GLY A 29 -20.99 -19.59 -4.16
C GLY A 29 -20.80 -18.07 -4.13
N ALA A 30 -20.40 -17.45 -5.24
CA ALA A 30 -20.30 -15.99 -5.40
C ALA A 30 -21.42 -15.42 -6.29
N GLU A 31 -22.50 -16.17 -6.51
CA GLU A 31 -23.68 -15.67 -7.21
C GLU A 31 -24.22 -14.42 -6.47
N GLY A 32 -24.50 -13.35 -7.21
CA GLY A 32 -24.97 -12.09 -6.62
C GLY A 32 -23.88 -11.21 -6.00
N TRP A 33 -22.59 -11.50 -6.18
CA TRP A 33 -21.49 -10.68 -5.62
C TRP A 33 -21.60 -9.18 -5.93
N LYS A 34 -22.24 -8.80 -7.04
CA LYS A 34 -22.46 -7.39 -7.43
C LYS A 34 -23.24 -6.62 -6.37
N ASP A 35 -24.16 -7.26 -5.66
CA ASP A 35 -25.03 -6.64 -4.64
C ASP A 35 -24.26 -6.20 -3.40
N LEU A 36 -23.02 -6.68 -3.23
CA LEU A 36 -22.13 -6.28 -2.13
C LEU A 36 -21.55 -4.88 -2.33
N TYR A 37 -21.51 -4.38 -3.57
CA TYR A 37 -20.81 -3.14 -3.92
C TYR A 37 -21.78 -2.07 -4.39
N SER A 38 -21.39 -0.79 -4.25
CA SER A 38 -22.14 0.30 -4.88
C SER A 38 -22.19 0.11 -6.40
N TYR A 39 -23.32 0.46 -7.01
CA TYR A 39 -23.55 0.28 -8.45
C TYR A 39 -22.46 0.94 -9.30
N SER A 40 -21.87 2.05 -8.84
CA SER A 40 -20.81 2.76 -9.54
C SER A 40 -19.48 2.01 -9.61
N LEU A 41 -19.31 0.97 -8.78
CA LEU A 41 -18.06 0.22 -8.64
C LEU A 41 -18.01 -1.03 -9.51
N VAL A 42 -19.12 -1.48 -10.08
CA VAL A 42 -19.19 -2.73 -10.87
C VAL A 42 -19.53 -2.46 -12.33
N PHE A 43 -19.26 -3.42 -13.21
CA PHE A 43 -19.67 -3.35 -14.62
C PHE A 43 -21.19 -3.27 -14.76
N GLN A 44 -21.68 -2.30 -15.54
CA GLN A 44 -23.11 -1.97 -15.69
C GLN A 44 -23.58 -2.14 -17.14
N ASP A 45 -24.69 -2.84 -17.35
CA ASP A 45 -25.17 -3.21 -18.69
C ASP A 45 -25.40 -2.00 -19.61
N ASP A 46 -25.77 -0.85 -19.07
CA ASP A 46 -25.95 0.41 -19.80
C ASP A 46 -24.63 1.05 -20.29
N ARG A 47 -23.49 0.58 -19.78
CA ARG A 47 -22.12 1.00 -20.14
C ARG A 47 -21.36 -0.05 -20.95
N ARG A 48 -21.99 -1.18 -21.26
CA ARG A 48 -21.33 -2.34 -21.87
C ARG A 48 -20.49 -1.99 -23.09
N GLU A 49 -21.04 -1.23 -24.04
CA GLU A 49 -20.32 -0.83 -25.26
C GLU A 49 -19.03 -0.05 -24.95
N VAL A 50 -19.11 0.91 -24.01
CA VAL A 50 -17.97 1.76 -23.62
C VAL A 50 -16.93 0.96 -22.83
N GLU A 51 -17.37 0.01 -22.01
CA GLU A 51 -16.48 -0.79 -21.16
C GLU A 51 -15.82 -1.93 -21.95
N GLU A 52 -16.52 -2.58 -22.88
CA GLU A 52 -15.95 -3.60 -23.76
C GLU A 52 -14.98 -3.01 -24.80
N ALA A 53 -15.09 -1.71 -25.11
CA ALA A 53 -14.12 -1.01 -25.95
C ALA A 53 -12.78 -0.69 -25.25
N LYS A 54 -12.67 -0.92 -23.93
CA LYS A 54 -11.49 -0.61 -23.13
C LYS A 54 -10.66 -1.84 -22.82
N PHE A 55 -9.36 -1.62 -22.58
CA PHE A 55 -8.47 -2.64 -22.05
C PHE A 55 -8.52 -2.63 -20.52
N TRP A 56 -9.05 -3.70 -19.95
CA TRP A 56 -9.10 -3.91 -18.50
C TRP A 56 -8.06 -4.92 -18.07
N PHE A 57 -7.33 -4.61 -17.00
CA PHE A 57 -6.39 -5.54 -16.37
C PHE A 57 -6.69 -5.64 -14.87
N CYS A 58 -6.50 -6.82 -14.30
CA CYS A 58 -6.59 -7.02 -12.86
C CYS A 58 -5.35 -6.41 -12.20
N ASP A 59 -5.55 -5.48 -11.27
CA ASP A 59 -4.44 -4.86 -10.53
C ASP A 59 -4.05 -5.73 -9.32
N SER A 60 -3.63 -6.97 -9.57
CA SER A 60 -3.22 -7.89 -8.51
C SER A 60 -1.88 -7.53 -7.87
N GLN A 61 -1.15 -6.55 -8.43
CA GLN A 61 0.09 -6.06 -7.85
C GLN A 61 -0.20 -5.22 -6.60
N HIS A 62 -1.17 -4.32 -6.68
CA HIS A 62 -1.58 -3.50 -5.53
C HIS A 62 -2.77 -4.08 -4.79
N TRP A 63 -3.62 -4.89 -5.43
CA TRP A 63 -4.84 -5.47 -4.86
C TRP A 63 -4.93 -6.98 -5.16
N PRO A 64 -4.03 -7.81 -4.59
CA PRO A 64 -3.89 -9.22 -4.93
C PRO A 64 -5.08 -10.11 -4.52
N THR A 65 -5.90 -9.67 -3.57
CA THR A 65 -6.99 -10.46 -3.01
C THR A 65 -8.34 -9.77 -3.18
N VAL A 66 -9.40 -10.55 -2.95
CA VAL A 66 -10.79 -10.11 -3.05
C VAL A 66 -11.04 -8.96 -2.05
N THR A 67 -11.51 -7.82 -2.53
CA THR A 67 -11.75 -6.65 -1.67
C THR A 67 -13.13 -6.69 -1.03
N LYS A 68 -13.22 -6.50 0.28
CA LYS A 68 -14.51 -6.39 0.97
C LYS A 68 -15.15 -5.03 0.69
N PRO A 69 -16.49 -4.91 0.74
CA PRO A 69 -17.18 -3.65 0.43
C PRO A 69 -16.74 -2.43 1.24
N PHE A 70 -16.36 -2.60 2.50
CA PHE A 70 -15.90 -1.49 3.34
C PHE A 70 -14.47 -1.05 3.03
N GLU A 71 -13.69 -1.91 2.39
CA GLU A 71 -12.28 -1.67 2.04
C GLU A 71 -12.16 -0.92 0.69
N THR A 72 -13.26 -0.72 -0.05
CA THR A 72 -13.23 -0.06 -1.37
C THR A 72 -12.74 1.38 -1.32
N ILE A 73 -12.90 2.03 -0.17
CA ILE A 73 -12.47 3.40 0.06
C ILE A 73 -10.97 3.63 -0.27
N GLY A 74 -10.13 2.59 -0.06
CA GLY A 74 -8.70 2.67 -0.32
C GLY A 74 -8.38 2.96 -1.79
N PHE A 75 -8.93 2.16 -2.72
CA PHE A 75 -8.71 2.40 -4.15
C PHE A 75 -9.56 3.55 -4.70
N GLU A 76 -10.71 3.86 -4.09
CA GLU A 76 -11.47 5.09 -4.44
C GLU A 76 -10.60 6.33 -4.25
N PHE A 77 -9.89 6.38 -3.13
CA PHE A 77 -8.95 7.46 -2.82
C PHE A 77 -7.74 7.42 -3.73
N ALA A 78 -7.14 6.25 -3.92
CA ALA A 78 -5.96 6.11 -4.77
C ALA A 78 -6.24 6.58 -6.21
N VAL A 79 -7.31 6.04 -6.82
CA VAL A 79 -7.68 6.34 -8.21
C VAL A 79 -8.14 7.79 -8.35
N GLY A 80 -8.93 8.29 -7.39
CA GLY A 80 -9.37 9.69 -7.37
C GLY A 80 -8.19 10.67 -7.29
N CYS A 81 -7.25 10.44 -6.38
CA CYS A 81 -6.07 11.29 -6.19
C CYS A 81 -5.13 11.22 -7.39
N LEU A 82 -4.87 10.04 -7.94
CA LEU A 82 -4.07 9.87 -9.16
C LEU A 82 -4.67 10.68 -10.32
N GLY A 83 -5.98 10.52 -10.55
CA GLY A 83 -6.67 11.22 -11.63
C GLY A 83 -6.67 12.74 -11.44
N GLN A 84 -6.81 13.22 -10.21
CA GLN A 84 -6.64 14.64 -9.89
C GLN A 84 -5.23 15.09 -10.26
N TYR A 85 -4.19 14.45 -9.71
CA TYR A 85 -2.81 14.86 -9.95
C TYR A 85 -2.46 14.87 -11.44
N ASN A 86 -2.86 13.85 -12.19
CA ASN A 86 -2.59 13.76 -13.61
C ASN A 86 -3.32 14.85 -14.40
N ALA A 87 -4.61 15.04 -14.15
CA ALA A 87 -5.46 15.91 -14.98
C ALA A 87 -5.50 17.38 -14.54
N ARG A 88 -5.12 17.71 -13.30
CA ARG A 88 -5.32 19.06 -12.72
C ARG A 88 -4.08 19.65 -12.05
N GLN A 89 -3.26 18.84 -11.36
CA GLN A 89 -2.07 19.36 -10.67
C GLN A 89 -0.86 19.38 -11.58
N LEU A 90 -0.43 18.24 -12.12
CA LEU A 90 0.76 18.14 -12.97
C LEU A 90 0.43 18.36 -14.45
N LEU A 91 -0.82 18.15 -14.88
CA LEU A 91 -1.22 18.25 -16.29
C LEU A 91 -0.42 17.29 -17.17
N ILE A 92 -0.30 16.02 -16.76
CA ILE A 92 0.42 15.01 -17.55
C ILE A 92 -0.13 15.03 -18.99
N PRO A 93 0.73 15.17 -20.02
CA PRO A 93 0.24 15.47 -21.36
C PRO A 93 -0.67 14.40 -21.94
N THR A 94 -0.39 13.13 -21.66
CA THR A 94 -1.06 11.98 -22.29
C THR A 94 -2.03 11.23 -21.38
N ALA A 95 -2.03 11.51 -20.07
CA ALA A 95 -2.80 10.73 -19.08
C ALA A 95 -3.71 11.62 -18.21
N ASN A 96 -4.96 11.21 -18.06
CA ASN A 96 -5.90 11.80 -17.10
C ASN A 96 -6.05 10.98 -15.81
N GLY A 97 -5.51 9.76 -15.77
CA GLY A 97 -5.59 8.86 -14.62
C GLY A 97 -5.94 7.44 -15.05
N ILE A 98 -6.56 6.71 -14.13
CA ILE A 98 -7.12 5.38 -14.37
C ILE A 98 -8.57 5.38 -13.89
N GLU A 99 -9.37 4.47 -14.42
CA GLU A 99 -10.66 4.12 -13.85
C GLU A 99 -10.62 2.66 -13.41
N TYR A 100 -11.55 2.26 -12.56
CA TYR A 100 -11.61 0.89 -12.08
C TYR A 100 -13.03 0.36 -12.01
N ARG A 101 -13.14 -0.97 -11.99
CA ARG A 101 -14.34 -1.74 -11.70
C ARG A 101 -13.96 -2.95 -10.85
N ILE A 102 -14.88 -3.35 -9.98
CA ILE A 102 -14.80 -4.59 -9.24
C ILE A 102 -15.46 -5.67 -10.09
N HIS A 103 -14.77 -6.80 -10.25
CA HIS A 103 -15.30 -8.00 -10.93
C HIS A 103 -14.97 -9.24 -10.12
N ASN A 104 -16.00 -9.96 -9.67
CA ASN A 104 -15.88 -11.09 -8.73
C ASN A 104 -15.04 -10.72 -7.49
N GLY A 105 -15.17 -9.48 -7.03
CA GLY A 105 -14.45 -8.91 -5.89
C GLY A 105 -12.98 -8.54 -6.13
N TYR A 106 -12.45 -8.71 -7.35
CA TYR A 106 -11.12 -8.23 -7.74
C TYR A 106 -11.19 -6.85 -8.41
N VAL A 107 -10.15 -6.04 -8.21
CA VAL A 107 -10.04 -4.69 -8.79
C VAL A 107 -9.46 -4.76 -10.19
N PHE A 108 -10.26 -4.39 -11.19
CA PHE A 108 -9.83 -4.21 -12.57
C PHE A 108 -9.67 -2.73 -12.89
N MET A 109 -8.59 -2.37 -13.57
CA MET A 109 -8.28 -0.99 -13.93
C MET A 109 -8.17 -0.84 -15.44
N SER A 110 -8.45 0.38 -15.92
CA SER A 110 -8.26 0.80 -17.31
C SER A 110 -7.68 2.21 -17.33
N PRO A 111 -6.66 2.49 -18.16
CA PRO A 111 -6.10 3.83 -18.29
C PRO A 111 -7.10 4.80 -18.91
N VAL A 112 -7.07 6.05 -18.47
CA VAL A 112 -7.86 7.15 -19.04
C VAL A 112 -6.91 8.12 -19.73
N ALA A 113 -6.88 8.07 -21.06
CA ALA A 113 -6.04 8.94 -21.87
C ALA A 113 -6.57 10.38 -21.95
N VAL A 114 -5.68 11.31 -22.30
CA VAL A 114 -6.05 12.67 -22.70
C VAL A 114 -6.52 12.63 -24.16
N ASP A 115 -7.54 13.42 -24.49
CA ASP A 115 -7.94 13.64 -25.89
C ASP A 115 -6.72 14.17 -26.68
N PRO A 116 -6.33 13.53 -27.80
CA PRO A 116 -5.20 13.96 -28.62
C PRO A 116 -5.17 15.47 -28.93
N ALA A 117 -6.32 16.11 -29.10
CA ALA A 117 -6.42 17.55 -29.38
C ALA A 117 -5.94 18.44 -28.21
N HIS A 118 -5.92 17.93 -26.98
CA HIS A 118 -5.51 18.67 -25.79
C HIS A 118 -4.07 18.39 -25.35
N ILE A 119 -3.38 17.40 -25.95
CA ILE A 119 -2.05 16.98 -25.52
C ILE A 119 -1.03 18.11 -25.68
N GLU A 120 -0.98 18.75 -26.84
CA GLU A 120 0.02 19.78 -27.16
C GLU A 120 -0.06 20.97 -26.18
N ALA A 121 -1.26 21.43 -25.87
CA ALA A 121 -1.49 22.54 -24.94
C ALA A 121 -1.07 22.22 -23.49
N ARG A 122 -1.04 20.93 -23.09
CA ARG A 122 -0.62 20.53 -21.75
C ARG A 122 0.89 20.46 -21.58
N VAL A 123 1.65 20.28 -22.65
CA VAL A 123 3.12 20.17 -22.60
C VAL A 123 3.77 21.34 -21.86
N PRO A 124 3.53 22.63 -22.18
CA PRO A 124 4.16 23.73 -21.46
C PRO A 124 3.76 23.80 -19.98
N GLU A 125 2.51 23.50 -19.65
CA GLU A 125 2.03 23.45 -18.26
C GLU A 125 2.74 22.36 -17.46
N PHE A 126 2.84 21.16 -18.03
CA PHE A 126 3.54 20.05 -17.41
C PHE A 126 5.02 20.36 -17.20
N MET A 127 5.70 20.87 -18.23
CA MET A 127 7.12 21.20 -18.16
C MET A 127 7.42 22.25 -17.09
N GLN A 128 6.58 23.28 -16.97
CA GLN A 128 6.74 24.29 -15.93
C GLN A 128 6.60 23.68 -14.52
N ARG A 129 5.56 22.86 -14.31
CA ARG A 129 5.21 22.33 -12.98
C ARG A 129 6.15 21.21 -12.54
N ALA A 130 6.35 20.20 -13.39
CA ALA A 130 7.29 19.12 -13.13
C ALA A 130 8.73 19.65 -13.09
N GLY A 131 9.09 20.57 -13.98
CA GLY A 131 10.39 21.24 -13.97
C GLY A 131 10.68 21.94 -12.65
N HIS A 132 9.72 22.69 -12.10
CA HIS A 132 9.85 23.30 -10.77
C HIS A 132 10.12 22.25 -9.68
N TYR A 133 9.40 21.12 -9.70
CA TYR A 133 9.64 20.05 -8.74
C TYR A 133 11.04 19.44 -8.88
N PHE A 134 11.51 19.17 -10.11
CA PHE A 134 12.84 18.62 -10.33
C PHE A 134 13.96 19.59 -9.95
N GLU A 135 13.79 20.90 -10.21
CA GLU A 135 14.76 21.94 -9.83
C GLU A 135 14.86 22.15 -8.31
N ASN A 136 13.78 21.85 -7.56
CA ASN A 136 13.66 22.12 -6.12
C ASN A 136 13.44 20.83 -5.31
N TRP A 137 13.85 19.69 -5.85
CA TRP A 137 13.48 18.36 -5.36
C TRP A 137 13.72 18.17 -3.87
N ASP A 138 14.94 18.42 -3.40
CA ASP A 138 15.33 18.17 -2.00
C ASP A 138 14.48 18.99 -1.01
N SER A 139 14.26 20.27 -1.30
CA SER A 139 13.45 21.15 -0.43
C SER A 139 11.97 20.76 -0.43
N LEU A 140 11.43 20.40 -1.60
CA LEU A 140 10.04 19.96 -1.71
C LEU A 140 9.84 18.58 -1.06
N LEU A 141 10.83 17.70 -1.14
CA LEU A 141 10.82 16.38 -0.50
C LEU A 141 10.89 16.51 1.03
N GLU A 142 11.75 17.39 1.56
CA GLU A 142 11.79 17.68 3.01
C GLU A 142 10.45 18.25 3.51
N ASN A 143 9.85 19.18 2.75
CA ASN A 143 8.51 19.69 3.05
C ASN A 143 7.46 18.58 2.99
N TRP A 144 7.55 17.67 2.01
CA TRP A 144 6.67 16.51 1.91
C TRP A 144 6.78 15.58 3.12
N HIS A 145 8.00 15.26 3.57
CA HIS A 145 8.21 14.48 4.79
C HIS A 145 7.57 15.15 6.00
N THR A 146 7.70 16.48 6.13
CA THR A 146 7.10 17.25 7.23
C THR A 146 5.57 17.16 7.19
N LYS A 147 4.95 17.37 6.02
CA LYS A 147 3.49 17.28 5.84
C LYS A 147 2.95 15.88 6.10
N LEU A 148 3.65 14.85 5.61
CA LEU A 148 3.23 13.46 5.78
C LEU A 148 3.33 13.03 7.24
N ARG A 149 4.44 13.34 7.92
CA ARG A 149 4.59 13.08 9.37
C ARG A 149 3.51 13.79 10.17
N GLY A 150 3.24 15.06 9.90
CA GLY A 150 2.13 15.76 10.56
C GLY A 150 0.77 15.08 10.34
N THR A 151 0.54 14.49 9.17
CA THR A 151 -0.69 13.72 8.91
C THR A 151 -0.72 12.40 9.69
N ILE A 152 0.43 11.73 9.83
CA ILE A 152 0.57 10.52 10.66
C ILE A 152 0.31 10.87 12.13
N ASP A 153 0.95 11.92 12.66
CA ASP A 153 0.76 12.39 14.04
C ASP A 153 -0.73 12.70 14.32
N GLU A 154 -1.43 13.31 13.35
CA GLU A 154 -2.86 13.57 13.45
C GLU A 154 -3.71 12.29 13.46
N ILE A 155 -3.31 11.25 12.71
CA ILE A 155 -3.98 9.94 12.72
C ILE A 155 -3.74 9.22 14.05
N GLU A 156 -2.51 9.24 14.56
CA GLU A 156 -2.14 8.63 15.84
C GLU A 156 -2.79 9.33 17.03
N GLY A 157 -3.15 10.61 16.88
CA GLY A 157 -3.91 11.36 17.88
C GLY A 157 -5.41 11.04 17.94
N LEU A 158 -5.94 10.23 17.02
CA LEU A 158 -7.35 9.82 17.03
C LEU A 158 -7.59 8.73 18.10
N ASP A 159 -8.77 8.79 18.74
CA ASP A 159 -9.17 7.79 19.73
C ASP A 159 -10.43 7.04 19.29
N PHE A 160 -10.42 5.72 19.45
CA PHE A 160 -11.53 4.84 19.13
C PHE A 160 -11.91 4.02 20.36
N THR A 161 -12.50 4.70 21.34
CA THR A 161 -12.98 4.06 22.56
C THR A 161 -14.33 3.35 22.34
N ALA A 162 -14.47 2.13 22.86
CA ALA A 162 -15.73 1.39 22.83
C ALA A 162 -16.85 2.13 23.58
N LEU A 163 -18.06 2.09 23.03
CA LEU A 163 -19.20 2.76 23.66
C LEU A 163 -19.51 2.14 25.04
N PRO A 164 -19.78 2.96 26.07
CA PRO A 164 -20.17 2.44 27.37
C PRO A 164 -21.58 1.86 27.32
N ASP A 165 -21.86 0.88 28.19
CA ASP A 165 -23.22 0.31 28.32
C ASP A 165 -24.26 1.38 28.74
N MET A 166 -23.83 2.35 29.55
CA MET A 166 -24.66 3.47 30.01
C MET A 166 -23.84 4.76 30.01
N ILE A 167 -24.47 5.85 29.59
CA ILE A 167 -23.91 7.19 29.70
C ILE A 167 -23.80 7.59 31.19
N PRO A 168 -22.71 8.26 31.61
CA PRO A 168 -22.60 8.80 32.96
C PRO A 168 -23.83 9.61 33.37
N ILE A 169 -24.36 9.36 34.57
CA ILE A 169 -25.61 10.01 35.02
C ILE A 169 -25.49 11.54 35.04
N ASP A 170 -24.30 12.07 35.31
CA ASP A 170 -24.05 13.51 35.34
C ASP A 170 -24.16 14.15 33.94
N ASP A 171 -23.81 13.44 32.86
CA ASP A 171 -24.00 13.92 31.48
C ASP A 171 -25.50 14.04 31.15
N VAL A 172 -26.33 13.14 31.69
CA VAL A 172 -27.79 13.14 31.49
C VAL A 172 -28.44 14.24 32.32
N LEU A 173 -28.15 14.30 33.62
CA LEU A 173 -28.71 15.30 34.53
C LEU A 173 -28.23 16.72 34.21
N GLY A 174 -27.02 16.86 33.67
CA GLY A 174 -26.47 18.11 33.17
C GLY A 174 -26.98 18.52 31.79
N GLY A 175 -27.72 17.65 31.09
CA GLY A 175 -28.31 17.95 29.79
C GLY A 175 -27.30 18.10 28.64
N LYS A 176 -26.20 17.32 28.65
CA LYS A 176 -25.12 17.39 27.63
C LYS A 176 -25.65 17.23 26.20
N GLY A 177 -26.64 16.35 25.99
CA GLY A 177 -27.33 16.17 24.71
C GLY A 177 -26.53 15.44 23.62
N THR A 178 -25.22 15.29 23.79
CA THR A 178 -24.33 14.46 22.96
C THR A 178 -23.67 13.37 23.80
N GLY A 179 -23.02 12.41 23.16
CA GLY A 179 -22.33 11.33 23.86
C GLY A 179 -21.21 10.70 23.04
N PRO A 180 -20.59 9.64 23.57
CA PRO A 180 -19.42 9.00 22.98
C PRO A 180 -19.62 8.51 21.53
N ALA A 181 -20.86 8.21 21.13
CA ALA A 181 -21.17 7.84 19.75
C ALA A 181 -20.94 8.99 18.76
N THR A 182 -21.15 10.25 19.17
CA THR A 182 -20.85 11.43 18.33
C THR A 182 -19.34 11.58 18.15
N GLU A 183 -18.58 11.48 19.23
CA GLU A 183 -17.12 11.58 19.22
C GLU A 183 -16.50 10.46 18.36
N LEU A 184 -17.03 9.24 18.44
CA LEU A 184 -16.62 8.11 17.60
C LEU A 184 -16.82 8.39 16.11
N LEU A 185 -17.97 8.93 15.72
CA LEU A 185 -18.27 9.27 14.32
C LEU A 185 -17.37 10.41 13.82
N GLU A 186 -17.14 11.44 14.64
CA GLU A 186 -16.24 12.55 14.30
C GLU A 186 -14.80 12.07 14.09
N ASN A 187 -14.30 11.18 14.95
CA ASN A 187 -12.96 10.60 14.79
C ASN A 187 -12.88 9.71 13.54
N TYR A 188 -13.93 8.97 13.21
CA TYR A 188 -13.98 8.18 11.98
C TYR A 188 -13.99 9.05 10.72
N ASP A 189 -14.82 10.10 10.68
CA ASP A 189 -14.82 11.07 9.58
C ASP A 189 -13.46 11.77 9.43
N ARG A 190 -12.80 12.04 10.56
CA ARG A 190 -11.45 12.60 10.58
C ARG A 190 -10.43 11.62 10.00
N LEU A 191 -10.47 10.36 10.40
CA LEU A 191 -9.61 9.30 9.86
C LEU A 191 -9.75 9.20 8.34
N ILE A 192 -10.99 9.17 7.83
CA ILE A 192 -11.28 9.13 6.38
C ILE A 192 -10.62 10.33 5.68
N SER A 193 -10.81 11.53 6.23
CA SER A 193 -10.27 12.76 5.65
C SER A 193 -8.73 12.78 5.64
N LEU A 194 -8.10 12.27 6.70
CA LEU A 194 -6.64 12.17 6.81
C LEU A 194 -6.08 11.11 5.87
N ALA A 195 -6.73 9.95 5.72
CA ALA A 195 -6.36 8.94 4.75
C ALA A 195 -6.42 9.48 3.30
N TYR A 196 -7.46 10.23 2.95
CA TYR A 196 -7.53 10.90 1.64
C TYR A 196 -6.42 11.92 1.43
N ARG A 197 -6.06 12.70 2.48
CA ARG A 197 -4.93 13.64 2.45
C ARG A 197 -3.60 12.91 2.23
N ALA A 198 -3.38 11.80 2.92
CA ALA A 198 -2.18 10.98 2.75
C ALA A 198 -2.05 10.47 1.30
N TRP A 199 -3.15 10.04 0.68
CA TRP A 199 -3.17 9.67 -0.75
C TRP A 199 -2.82 10.84 -1.68
N GLN A 200 -3.28 12.06 -1.39
CA GLN A 200 -2.85 13.23 -2.18
C GLN A 200 -1.34 13.45 -2.08
N TYR A 201 -0.78 13.40 -0.87
CA TYR A 201 0.66 13.52 -0.68
C TYR A 201 1.42 12.40 -1.37
N HIS A 202 0.90 11.16 -1.35
CA HIS A 202 1.49 10.05 -2.09
C HIS A 202 1.64 10.36 -3.59
N PHE A 203 0.58 10.84 -4.25
CA PHE A 203 0.62 11.18 -5.68
C PHE A 203 1.35 12.47 -6.03
N GLU A 204 1.69 13.30 -5.04
CA GLU A 204 2.52 14.50 -5.23
C GLU A 204 3.89 14.15 -5.84
N PHE A 205 4.54 13.11 -5.34
CA PHE A 205 5.87 12.69 -5.78
C PHE A 205 5.85 11.44 -6.65
N LEU A 206 4.90 10.52 -6.48
CA LEU A 206 4.87 9.24 -7.20
C LEU A 206 4.95 9.43 -8.72
N ASN A 207 4.09 10.29 -9.28
CA ASN A 207 4.02 10.52 -10.72
C ASN A 207 5.32 11.10 -11.28
N LEU A 208 5.98 11.98 -10.53
CA LEU A 208 7.24 12.58 -10.95
C LEU A 208 8.36 11.53 -11.01
N GLY A 209 8.39 10.60 -10.05
CA GLY A 209 9.30 9.44 -10.10
C GLY A 209 9.09 8.58 -11.34
N TYR A 210 7.83 8.25 -11.67
CA TYR A 210 7.51 7.49 -12.89
C TYR A 210 7.89 8.25 -14.17
N VAL A 211 7.62 9.56 -14.24
CA VAL A 211 8.01 10.40 -15.38
C VAL A 211 9.52 10.40 -15.57
N ALA A 212 10.30 10.59 -14.50
CA ALA A 212 11.75 10.59 -14.58
C ALA A 212 12.30 9.24 -15.09
N TYR A 213 11.73 8.13 -14.63
CA TYR A 213 12.08 6.80 -15.12
C TYR A 213 11.70 6.62 -16.61
N LEU A 214 10.51 7.06 -17.01
CA LEU A 214 10.07 6.98 -18.41
C LEU A 214 10.94 7.83 -19.33
N ASP A 215 11.36 9.03 -18.91
CA ASP A 215 12.27 9.89 -19.66
C ASP A 215 13.63 9.21 -19.88
N LEU A 216 14.23 8.67 -18.80
CA LEU A 216 15.45 7.88 -18.88
C LEU A 216 15.27 6.68 -19.83
N PHE A 217 14.16 5.96 -19.70
CA PHE A 217 13.87 4.80 -20.53
C PHE A 217 13.79 5.17 -22.02
N MET A 218 13.05 6.23 -22.35
CA MET A 218 12.91 6.72 -23.72
C MET A 218 14.24 7.22 -24.27
N PHE A 219 15.02 7.95 -23.49
CA PHE A 219 16.35 8.43 -23.86
C PHE A 219 17.30 7.26 -24.17
N CYS A 220 17.35 6.24 -23.31
CA CYS A 220 18.14 5.03 -23.54
C CYS A 220 17.71 4.30 -24.83
N LYS A 221 16.41 4.19 -25.09
CA LYS A 221 15.89 3.59 -26.32
C LYS A 221 16.21 4.41 -27.57
N GLN A 222 16.23 5.72 -27.46
CA GLN A 222 16.59 6.60 -28.58
C GLN A 222 18.07 6.44 -28.95
N LEU A 223 18.98 6.44 -27.97
CA LEU A 223 20.41 6.29 -28.22
C LEU A 223 20.82 4.84 -28.55
N PHE A 224 20.17 3.87 -27.92
CA PHE A 224 20.46 2.45 -28.06
C PHE A 224 19.20 1.64 -28.36
N PRO A 225 18.66 1.67 -29.60
CA PRO A 225 17.36 1.04 -29.92
C PRO A 225 17.24 -0.45 -29.61
N ARG A 226 18.37 -1.16 -29.51
CA ARG A 226 18.45 -2.60 -29.21
C ARG A 226 18.75 -2.92 -27.76
N ILE A 227 18.86 -1.93 -26.87
CA ILE A 227 19.05 -2.19 -25.44
C ILE A 227 17.83 -2.96 -24.90
N PRO A 228 18.03 -4.07 -24.17
CA PRO A 228 16.92 -4.77 -23.51
C PRO A 228 16.27 -3.91 -22.43
N ASP A 229 14.94 -4.00 -22.29
CA ASP A 229 14.20 -3.24 -21.26
C ASP A 229 14.71 -3.55 -19.86
N GLN A 230 14.99 -4.84 -19.60
CA GLN A 230 15.58 -5.30 -18.34
C GLN A 230 16.92 -4.63 -18.04
N ALA A 231 17.74 -4.35 -19.07
CA ALA A 231 19.02 -3.69 -18.86
C ALA A 231 18.84 -2.24 -18.37
N ILE A 232 17.85 -1.52 -18.90
CA ILE A 232 17.48 -0.18 -18.40
C ILE A 232 16.94 -0.27 -16.97
N ALA A 233 16.02 -1.21 -16.72
CA ALA A 233 15.46 -1.43 -15.38
C ALA A 233 16.54 -1.71 -14.33
N THR A 234 17.57 -2.49 -14.68
CA THR A 234 18.70 -2.77 -13.78
C THR A 234 19.60 -1.56 -13.52
N MET A 235 19.60 -0.52 -14.37
CA MET A 235 20.37 0.70 -14.10
C MET A 235 19.86 1.50 -12.90
N VAL A 236 18.58 1.36 -12.57
CA VAL A 236 17.95 2.04 -11.42
C VAL A 236 17.78 1.12 -10.20
N GLN A 237 18.26 -0.12 -10.30
CA GLN A 237 18.30 -1.05 -9.17
C GLN A 237 19.47 -0.70 -8.22
N GLY A 238 19.27 -0.92 -6.93
CA GLY A 238 20.36 -0.80 -5.93
C GLY A 238 20.47 0.56 -5.24
N VAL A 239 19.47 1.44 -5.37
CA VAL A 239 19.32 2.57 -4.45
C VAL A 239 18.89 2.01 -3.09
N ASP A 240 19.52 2.50 -2.01
CA ASP A 240 19.10 2.20 -0.64
C ASP A 240 17.69 2.77 -0.43
N MET A 241 16.70 1.89 -0.48
CA MET A 241 15.29 2.27 -0.38
C MET A 241 14.83 2.16 1.05
N GLU A 242 14.14 3.18 1.54
CA GLU A 242 13.52 3.20 2.87
C GLU A 242 12.60 1.98 3.10
N LEU A 243 12.06 1.41 2.01
CA LEU A 243 11.29 0.16 2.00
C LEU A 243 12.03 -1.04 2.61
N PHE A 244 13.37 -1.09 2.56
CA PHE A 244 14.16 -2.17 3.13
C PHE A 244 14.55 -1.94 4.59
N ARG A 245 14.35 -0.73 5.13
CA ARG A 245 14.70 -0.38 6.51
C ARG A 245 14.09 -1.32 7.56
N PRO A 246 12.81 -1.74 7.46
CA PRO A 246 12.25 -2.72 8.40
C PRO A 246 13.03 -4.04 8.44
N ASP A 247 13.41 -4.56 7.27
CA ASP A 247 14.18 -5.81 7.17
C ASP A 247 15.59 -5.66 7.76
N ASP A 248 16.23 -4.51 7.55
CA ASP A 248 17.54 -4.21 8.12
C ASP A 248 17.52 -4.13 9.66
N GLU A 249 16.44 -3.60 10.26
CA GLU A 249 16.27 -3.66 11.71
C GLU A 249 16.14 -5.11 12.21
N LEU A 250 15.46 -6.00 11.48
CA LEU A 250 15.40 -7.43 11.82
C LEU A 250 16.77 -8.12 11.71
N LYS A 251 17.56 -7.82 10.67
CA LYS A 251 18.94 -8.32 10.55
C LYS A 251 19.83 -7.84 11.69
N LYS A 252 19.71 -6.55 12.08
CA LYS A 252 20.40 -5.97 13.25
C LYS A 252 20.04 -6.73 14.53
N LEU A 253 18.76 -7.00 14.76
CA LEU A 253 18.29 -7.76 15.92
C LEU A 253 18.82 -9.20 15.93
N ALA A 254 18.87 -9.86 14.77
CA ALA A 254 19.46 -11.19 14.64
C ALA A 254 20.97 -11.20 14.98
N LYS A 255 21.72 -10.19 14.50
CA LYS A 255 23.15 -10.04 14.81
C LYS A 255 23.39 -9.81 16.31
N ILE A 256 22.56 -8.99 16.97
CA ILE A 256 22.63 -8.77 18.42
C ILE A 256 22.35 -10.09 19.16
N ALA A 257 21.33 -10.84 18.75
CA ALA A 257 20.99 -12.11 19.37
C ALA A 257 22.12 -13.14 19.29
N VAL A 258 22.79 -13.25 18.13
CA VAL A 258 23.96 -14.13 17.97
C VAL A 258 25.15 -13.65 18.79
N ARG A 259 25.46 -12.35 18.75
CA ARG A 259 26.57 -11.74 19.50
C ARG A 259 26.44 -11.94 21.01
N ASP A 260 25.23 -11.78 21.54
CA ASP A 260 24.96 -11.77 22.98
C ASP A 260 24.53 -13.13 23.54
N GLY A 261 24.52 -14.18 22.69
CA GLY A 261 24.19 -15.55 23.09
C GLY A 261 22.71 -15.75 23.43
N LEU A 262 21.81 -15.02 22.77
CA LEU A 262 20.35 -15.10 22.96
C LEU A 262 19.66 -16.10 22.03
N THR A 263 20.41 -16.81 21.19
CA THR A 263 19.87 -17.62 20.08
C THR A 263 18.89 -18.68 20.52
N ASP A 264 19.14 -19.33 21.65
CA ASP A 264 18.31 -20.43 22.17
C ASP A 264 16.93 -19.95 22.66
N LEU A 265 16.78 -18.63 22.86
CA LEU A 265 15.52 -18.01 23.29
C LEU A 265 14.50 -17.91 22.13
N PHE A 266 14.94 -18.07 20.86
CA PHE A 266 14.08 -18.02 19.67
C PHE A 266 13.51 -19.40 19.28
N GLY A 267 13.46 -20.35 20.22
CA GLY A 267 12.97 -21.71 19.97
C GLY A 267 11.52 -21.73 19.47
N ASP A 268 10.62 -20.99 20.13
CA ASP A 268 9.20 -20.89 19.80
C ASP A 268 8.76 -19.42 19.63
N THR A 269 8.98 -18.87 18.45
CA THR A 269 8.58 -17.49 18.11
C THR A 269 7.07 -17.32 17.94
N SER A 270 6.28 -18.40 18.00
CA SER A 270 4.82 -18.30 17.99
C SER A 270 4.28 -17.83 19.35
N ASP A 271 4.99 -18.15 20.43
CA ASP A 271 4.83 -17.53 21.76
C ASP A 271 5.70 -16.27 21.86
N ALA A 272 5.23 -15.20 21.21
CA ALA A 272 5.96 -13.94 21.19
C ALA A 272 6.12 -13.32 22.58
N GLU A 273 5.10 -13.42 23.44
CA GLU A 273 5.15 -12.89 24.81
C GLU A 273 6.20 -13.63 25.63
N GLY A 274 6.19 -14.96 25.61
CA GLY A 274 7.19 -15.79 26.29
C GLY A 274 8.61 -15.56 25.78
N THR A 275 8.79 -15.45 24.45
CA THR A 275 10.09 -15.17 23.82
C THR A 275 10.65 -13.82 24.29
N LEU A 276 9.84 -12.76 24.23
CA LEU A 276 10.25 -11.42 24.64
C LEU A 276 10.54 -11.35 26.15
N ALA A 277 9.71 -11.99 26.98
CA ALA A 277 9.93 -12.07 28.42
C ALA A 277 11.23 -12.79 28.78
N ALA A 278 11.54 -13.89 28.08
CA ALA A 278 12.79 -14.65 28.28
C ALA A 278 14.02 -13.81 27.89
N ILE A 279 13.94 -13.04 26.81
CA ILE A 279 15.02 -12.11 26.41
C ILE A 279 15.23 -11.05 27.49
N VAL A 280 14.16 -10.42 27.98
CA VAL A 280 14.26 -9.39 29.03
C VAL A 280 14.84 -9.96 30.34
N ALA A 281 14.51 -11.21 30.69
CA ALA A 281 15.05 -11.88 31.87
C ALA A 281 16.52 -12.31 31.72
N HIS A 282 17.03 -12.41 30.48
CA HIS A 282 18.40 -12.83 30.23
C HIS A 282 19.41 -11.73 30.59
N PRO A 283 20.52 -12.03 31.28
CA PRO A 283 21.51 -11.02 31.68
C PRO A 283 22.10 -10.18 30.53
N ALA A 284 22.14 -10.75 29.32
CA ALA A 284 22.62 -10.08 28.11
C ALA A 284 21.50 -9.49 27.23
N GLY A 285 20.23 -9.58 27.64
CA GLY A 285 19.08 -9.21 26.81
C GLY A 285 18.81 -7.71 26.68
N ALA A 286 19.40 -6.88 27.54
CA ALA A 286 19.13 -5.45 27.59
C ALA A 286 19.37 -4.74 26.23
N ALA A 287 20.51 -5.02 25.58
CA ALA A 287 20.84 -4.41 24.30
C ALA A 287 19.86 -4.81 23.18
N TRP A 288 19.41 -6.06 23.19
CA TRP A 288 18.42 -6.56 22.23
C TRP A 288 17.07 -5.89 22.46
N LYS A 289 16.61 -5.78 23.71
CA LYS A 289 15.34 -5.12 24.05
C LYS A 289 15.33 -3.66 23.63
N THR A 290 16.40 -2.91 23.88
CA THR A 290 16.53 -1.52 23.42
C THR A 290 16.43 -1.43 21.90
N ALA A 291 17.18 -2.26 21.17
CA ALA A 291 17.12 -2.27 19.71
C ALA A 291 15.73 -2.66 19.17
N TRP A 292 15.03 -3.56 19.86
CA TRP A 292 13.67 -3.95 19.50
C TRP A 292 12.70 -2.77 19.66
N ASP A 293 12.76 -2.07 20.79
CA ASP A 293 11.89 -0.92 21.07
C ASP A 293 12.12 0.22 20.07
N GLU A 294 13.39 0.52 19.75
CA GLU A 294 13.76 1.51 18.73
C GLU A 294 13.30 1.11 17.32
N ALA A 295 13.21 -0.19 17.03
CA ALA A 295 12.75 -0.68 15.73
C ALA A 295 11.23 -0.64 15.59
N GLN A 296 10.46 -0.70 16.69
CA GLN A 296 8.99 -0.78 16.60
C GLN A 296 8.37 0.44 15.91
N ASP A 297 8.93 1.62 16.13
CA ASP A 297 8.42 2.88 15.58
C ASP A 297 9.55 3.63 14.87
N PRO A 298 9.48 3.83 13.53
CA PRO A 298 8.34 3.58 12.65
C PRO A 298 8.34 2.19 11.98
N TRP A 299 9.36 1.36 12.19
CA TRP A 299 9.65 0.28 11.25
C TRP A 299 8.78 -0.96 11.37
N PHE A 300 8.02 -1.13 12.46
CA PHE A 300 7.04 -2.23 12.58
C PHE A 300 5.62 -1.84 12.16
N ASN A 301 5.42 -0.62 11.65
CA ASN A 301 4.24 -0.26 10.86
C ASN A 301 4.32 -0.87 9.44
N PHE A 302 4.70 -2.15 9.37
CA PHE A 302 4.89 -2.95 8.16
C PHE A 302 4.00 -4.19 8.24
N THR A 303 3.52 -4.67 7.10
CA THR A 303 2.60 -5.81 7.04
C THR A 303 3.18 -6.97 6.23
N THR A 304 2.60 -8.16 6.41
CA THR A 304 2.85 -9.30 5.51
C THR A 304 2.08 -9.23 4.20
N GLY A 305 1.24 -8.21 4.02
CA GLY A 305 0.44 -7.94 2.83
C GLY A 305 0.92 -6.67 2.13
N ASN A 306 -0.03 -5.85 1.69
CA ASN A 306 0.23 -4.56 1.05
C ASN A 306 -0.17 -3.37 1.94
N GLY A 307 -0.74 -3.62 3.12
CA GLY A 307 -1.18 -2.60 4.07
C GLY A 307 -2.52 -1.96 3.72
N PHE A 308 -3.27 -2.53 2.80
CA PHE A 308 -4.56 -1.98 2.35
C PHE A 308 -5.77 -2.85 2.66
N TYR A 309 -5.57 -4.01 3.29
CA TYR A 309 -6.67 -4.86 3.71
C TYR A 309 -6.83 -4.87 5.22
N ALA A 310 -8.07 -4.90 5.71
CA ALA A 310 -8.36 -4.92 7.15
C ALA A 310 -7.94 -6.24 7.82
N HIS A 311 -7.54 -7.25 7.03
CA HIS A 311 -7.01 -8.52 7.53
C HIS A 311 -5.48 -8.61 7.45
N ASP A 312 -4.81 -7.55 6.95
CA ASP A 312 -3.36 -7.49 6.97
C ASP A 312 -2.88 -7.40 8.42
N GLN A 313 -1.91 -8.24 8.76
CA GLN A 313 -1.31 -8.27 10.08
C GLN A 313 -0.08 -7.36 10.10
N TYR A 314 -0.11 -6.35 10.97
CA TYR A 314 1.02 -5.47 11.21
C TYR A 314 2.00 -6.12 12.18
N TRP A 315 3.29 -5.94 11.93
CA TRP A 315 4.35 -6.51 12.77
C TRP A 315 4.30 -6.01 14.22
N ARG A 316 3.87 -4.76 14.41
CA ARG A 316 3.68 -4.16 15.73
C ARG A 316 2.59 -4.86 16.56
N ASP A 317 1.51 -5.29 15.91
CA ASP A 317 0.37 -5.95 16.56
C ASP A 317 0.56 -7.47 16.69
N VAL A 318 1.34 -8.07 15.80
CA VAL A 318 1.62 -9.51 15.79
C VAL A 318 3.14 -9.76 15.83
N PRO A 319 3.81 -9.55 17.00
CA PRO A 319 5.26 -9.68 17.13
C PRO A 319 5.83 -11.05 16.76
N ALA A 320 5.01 -12.10 16.75
CA ALA A 320 5.41 -13.43 16.31
C ALA A 320 5.96 -13.43 14.86
N ILE A 321 5.45 -12.53 14.00
CA ILE A 321 5.89 -12.39 12.60
C ILE A 321 7.35 -11.91 12.52
N PRO A 322 7.71 -10.70 13.00
CA PRO A 322 9.10 -10.24 12.97
C PRO A 322 10.04 -11.15 13.76
N LEU A 323 9.60 -11.74 14.89
CA LEU A 323 10.41 -12.73 15.62
C LEU A 323 10.74 -13.96 14.78
N GLY A 324 9.78 -14.45 13.97
CA GLY A 324 9.99 -15.55 13.03
C GLY A 324 11.04 -15.23 11.96
N PHE A 325 11.01 -14.01 11.40
CA PHE A 325 12.05 -13.57 10.46
C PHE A 325 13.42 -13.44 11.13
N ILE A 326 13.48 -12.86 12.34
CA ILE A 326 14.72 -12.77 13.13
C ILE A 326 15.30 -14.16 13.40
N LYS A 327 14.48 -15.14 13.77
CA LYS A 327 14.89 -16.54 13.93
C LYS A 327 15.54 -17.08 12.65
N GLY A 328 14.89 -16.88 11.50
CA GLY A 328 15.45 -17.29 10.20
C GLY A 328 16.80 -16.63 9.89
N TYR A 329 17.01 -15.36 10.27
CA TYR A 329 18.30 -14.69 10.15
C TYR A 329 19.35 -15.22 11.13
N ILE A 330 18.97 -15.54 12.37
CA ILE A 330 19.86 -16.18 13.36
C ILE A 330 20.36 -17.52 12.83
N GLU A 331 19.48 -18.36 12.28
CA GLU A 331 19.84 -19.67 11.70
C GLU A 331 20.85 -19.51 10.55
N LYS A 332 20.63 -18.55 9.65
CA LYS A 332 21.57 -18.22 8.56
C LYS A 332 22.94 -17.77 9.09
N LEU A 333 22.96 -16.89 10.10
CA LEU A 333 24.20 -16.41 10.71
C LEU A 333 24.99 -17.55 11.39
N GLN A 334 24.31 -18.45 12.11
CA GLN A 334 24.93 -19.63 12.72
C GLN A 334 25.54 -20.59 11.68
N GLN A 335 25.00 -20.60 10.46
CA GLN A 335 25.54 -21.34 9.32
C GLN A 335 26.67 -20.60 8.57
N GLY A 336 27.04 -19.39 9.00
CA GLY A 336 28.09 -18.58 8.39
C GLY A 336 27.65 -17.83 7.12
N ALA A 337 26.35 -17.69 6.87
CA ALA A 337 25.84 -16.90 5.75
C ALA A 337 25.95 -15.39 6.03
N ASP A 338 26.20 -14.63 4.97
CA ASP A 338 26.10 -13.16 4.98
C ASP A 338 24.64 -12.77 4.73
N ILE A 339 24.03 -12.07 5.68
CA ILE A 339 22.61 -11.64 5.63
C ILE A 339 22.44 -10.20 5.14
N ASP A 340 23.52 -9.47 4.87
CA ASP A 340 23.49 -8.08 4.40
C ASP A 340 23.45 -7.96 2.87
N ARG A 341 23.33 -9.09 2.16
CA ARG A 341 23.37 -9.16 0.69
C ARG A 341 22.03 -9.44 0.04
#